data_AF-A0A950D0T5-F1
#
_entry.id   AF-A0A950D0T5-F1
#
_cell.length_a   1.000
_cell.length_b   1.000
_cell.length_c   1.000
_cell.angle_alpha   90.00
_cell.angle_beta   90.00
_cell.angle_gamma   90.00
#
_symmetry.space_group_name_H-M   'P 1'
#
loop_
_entity.id
_entity.type
_entity.pdbx_description
1 polymer ?
#
loop_
_entity_poly.entity_id
_entity_poly.type
_entity_poly.pdbx_seq_one_letter_code
_entity_poly.pdbx_strand_id
1 'polypeptide(L)'
;ATHHLGLAKDLHALGAALAEEAVTPIYATCCGFAGDRGFLHPELTRSATSEQAEELKGRHFDAYLSSNRTCEVGMNLATGEDYRSVIYLMEELTRPDMSRAR
;
A
#
# COMPACT_ATOMS: atom_id res chain seq x y z
N ALA A 1 3.43 7.64 8.40
CA ALA A 1 2.09 8.25 8.57
C ALA A 1 1.06 7.26 9.09
N THR A 2 0.80 6.14 8.41
CA THR A 2 -0.18 5.11 8.82
C THR A 2 -0.06 4.70 10.30
N HIS A 3 1.14 4.31 10.74
CA HIS A 3 1.38 3.92 12.13
C HIS A 3 1.24 5.08 13.12
N HIS A 4 1.82 6.24 12.80
CA HIS A 4 1.76 7.44 13.66
C HIS A 4 0.32 7.93 13.88
N LEU A 5 -0.54 7.80 12.86
CA LEU A 5 -1.96 8.18 12.94
C LEU A 5 -2.85 7.06 13.48
N GLY A 6 -2.30 5.89 13.82
CA GLY A 6 -3.07 4.74 14.32
C GLY A 6 -3.92 4.01 13.27
N LEU A 7 -3.73 4.29 11.98
CA LEU A 7 -4.57 3.80 10.88
C LEU A 7 -4.24 2.38 10.40
N ALA A 8 -3.21 1.74 10.96
CA ALA A 8 -2.73 0.45 10.43
C ALA A 8 -3.79 -0.65 10.51
N LYS A 9 -4.53 -0.72 11.62
CA LYS A 9 -5.59 -1.71 11.81
C LYS A 9 -6.78 -1.45 10.88
N ASP A 10 -7.16 -0.18 10.73
CA ASP A 10 -8.28 0.20 9.87
C ASP A 10 -7.97 -0.07 8.40
N LEU A 11 -6.74 0.23 7.95
CA LEU A 11 -6.32 -0.08 6.59
C LEU A 11 -6.33 -1.60 6.32
N HIS A 12 -5.86 -2.41 7.28
CA HIS A 12 -5.92 -3.87 7.16
C HIS A 12 -7.38 -4.36 7.11
N ALA A 13 -8.24 -3.86 7.99
CA ALA A 13 -9.65 -4.23 8.03
C ALA A 13 -10.37 -3.88 6.72
N LEU A 14 -10.06 -2.73 6.11
CA LEU A 14 -10.57 -2.38 4.78
C LEU A 14 -10.07 -3.33 3.71
N GLY A 15 -8.77 -3.68 3.71
CA GLY A 15 -8.22 -4.68 2.78
C GLY A 15 -8.93 -6.03 2.90
N ALA A 16 -9.15 -6.50 4.14
CA ALA A 16 -9.83 -7.77 4.40
C ALA A 16 -11.33 -7.76 4.03
N ALA A 17 -11.96 -6.59 3.98
CA ALA A 17 -13.33 -6.45 3.50
C ALA A 17 -13.43 -6.40 1.96
N LEU A 18 -12.33 -6.13 1.27
CA LEU A 18 -12.26 -5.93 -0.18
C LEU A 18 -11.61 -7.09 -0.95
N ALA A 19 -11.05 -8.08 -0.24
CA ALA A 19 -10.34 -9.21 -0.84
C ALA A 19 -10.61 -10.51 -0.08
N GLU A 20 -10.40 -11.66 -0.74
CA GLU A 20 -10.46 -12.98 -0.09
C GLU A 20 -9.35 -13.16 0.95
N GLU A 21 -8.18 -12.59 0.68
CA GLU A 21 -7.03 -12.57 1.59
C GLU A 21 -6.44 -11.16 1.63
N ALA A 22 -6.17 -10.66 2.84
CA ALA A 22 -5.45 -9.42 3.05
C ALA A 22 -4.18 -9.69 3.88
N VAL A 23 -3.04 -9.30 3.33
CA VAL A 23 -1.73 -9.51 3.97
C VAL A 23 -1.16 -8.18 4.43
N THR A 24 -0.73 -8.13 5.69
CA THR A 24 0.12 -7.06 6.20
C THR A 24 1.50 -7.66 6.52
N PRO A 25 2.55 -7.29 5.76
CA PRO A 25 3.89 -7.77 6.01
C PRO A 25 4.36 -7.44 7.44
N ILE A 26 5.16 -8.32 8.04
CA ILE A 26 5.74 -8.11 9.37
C ILE A 26 6.59 -6.84 9.39
N TYR A 27 7.34 -6.60 8.31
CA TYR A 27 8.20 -5.42 8.18
C TYR A 27 7.48 -4.20 7.58
N ALA A 28 6.14 -4.22 7.49
CA ALA A 28 5.34 -3.07 7.04
C ALA A 28 5.40 -1.91 8.04
N THR A 29 6.52 -1.20 8.07
CA THR A 29 6.79 -0.07 8.96
C THR A 29 6.75 1.25 8.18
N CYS A 30 7.59 2.23 8.52
CA CYS A 30 7.65 3.49 7.79
C CYS A 30 8.49 3.32 6.52
N CYS A 31 7.94 3.64 5.34
CA CYS A 31 8.66 3.56 4.07
C CYS A 31 9.85 4.53 3.91
N GLY A 32 10.12 5.42 4.87
CA GLY A 32 11.26 6.35 4.82
C GLY A 32 11.16 7.50 3.81
N PHE A 33 10.10 7.57 2.99
CA PHE A 33 9.96 8.58 1.94
C PHE A 33 9.93 10.03 2.46
N ALA A 34 9.30 10.26 3.62
CA ALA A 34 9.39 11.52 4.38
C ALA A 34 9.15 12.82 3.57
N GLY A 35 8.04 12.89 2.83
CA GLY A 35 7.69 14.09 2.05
C GLY A 35 8.40 14.12 0.71
N ASP A 36 9.10 15.21 0.39
CA ASP A 36 9.90 15.34 -0.84
C ASP A 36 11.31 14.76 -0.72
N ARG A 37 11.78 14.50 0.51
CA ARG A 37 13.11 13.94 0.76
C ARG A 37 13.33 12.59 0.10
N GLY A 38 12.31 11.76 -0.05
CA GLY A 38 12.40 10.47 -0.73
C GLY A 38 12.76 10.61 -2.22
N PHE A 39 12.52 11.77 -2.83
CA PHE A 39 13.03 12.08 -4.17
C PHE A 39 14.51 12.49 -4.16
N LEU A 40 14.93 13.22 -3.13
CA LEU A 40 16.31 13.73 -3.02
C LEU A 40 17.30 12.70 -2.48
N HIS A 41 16.81 11.79 -1.63
CA HIS A 41 17.56 10.79 -0.88
C HIS A 41 16.89 9.41 -1.00
N PRO A 42 16.83 8.83 -2.21
CA PRO A 42 16.14 7.56 -2.43
C PRO A 42 16.79 6.38 -1.67
N GLU A 43 18.05 6.51 -1.24
CA GLU A 43 18.73 5.59 -0.34
C GLU A 43 18.02 5.41 1.00
N LEU A 44 17.34 6.45 1.51
CA LEU A 44 16.61 6.36 2.77
C LEU A 44 15.38 5.47 2.63
N THR A 45 14.62 5.65 1.54
CA THR A 45 13.48 4.78 1.22
C THR A 45 13.97 3.33 1.07
N ARG A 46 14.99 3.09 0.23
CA ARG A 46 15.54 1.74 0.01
C ARG A 46 16.00 1.06 1.30
N SER A 47 16.68 1.81 2.17
CA SER A 47 17.15 1.26 3.44
C SER A 47 16.00 0.99 4.41
N ALA A 48 14.99 1.85 4.45
CA ALA A 48 13.85 1.68 5.36
C ALA A 48 12.95 0.51 4.94
N THR A 49 12.87 0.21 3.65
CA THR A 49 11.99 -0.82 3.09
C THR A 49 12.69 -2.14 2.77
N SER A 50 13.99 -2.28 3.03
CA SER A 50 14.76 -3.44 2.55
C SER A 50 14.24 -4.78 3.08
N GLU A 51 13.89 -4.85 4.36
CA GLU A 51 13.35 -6.08 4.98
C GLU A 51 11.97 -6.40 4.43
N GLN A 52 11.11 -5.39 4.27
CA GLN A 52 9.77 -5.57 3.70
C GLN A 52 9.83 -5.98 2.23
N ALA A 53 10.74 -5.40 1.45
CA ALA A 53 10.92 -5.77 0.04
C ALA A 53 11.40 -7.22 -0.10
N GLU A 54 12.30 -7.68 0.78
CA GLU A 54 12.73 -9.08 0.79
C GLU A 54 11.62 -10.03 1.29
N GLU A 55 10.82 -9.63 2.29
CA GLU A 55 9.66 -10.39 2.76
C GLU A 55 8.60 -10.59 1.66
N LEU A 56 8.42 -9.58 0.81
CA LEU A 56 7.45 -9.59 -0.28
C LEU A 56 7.97 -10.25 -1.56
N LYS A 57 9.26 -10.56 -1.64
CA LYS A 57 9.90 -11.03 -2.86
C LYS A 57 9.32 -12.37 -3.33
N GLY A 58 8.93 -12.42 -4.60
CA GLY A 58 8.32 -13.60 -5.21
C GLY A 58 6.86 -13.84 -4.78
N ARG A 59 6.26 -12.92 -4.02
CA ARG A 59 4.82 -12.90 -3.74
C ARG A 59 4.17 -11.90 -4.67
N HIS A 60 3.01 -12.26 -5.19
CA HIS A 60 2.22 -11.40 -6.05
C HIS A 60 0.81 -11.26 -5.49
N PHE A 61 0.24 -10.07 -5.61
CA PHE A 61 -1.10 -9.73 -5.14
C PHE A 61 -1.85 -9.01 -6.24
N ASP A 62 -3.17 -9.14 -6.26
CA ASP A 62 -4.02 -8.46 -7.24
C ASP A 62 -4.09 -6.94 -7.00
N ALA A 63 -3.78 -6.49 -5.77
CA ALA A 63 -3.73 -5.09 -5.41
C ALA A 63 -2.73 -4.81 -4.28
N TYR A 64 -2.05 -3.66 -4.34
CA TYR A 64 -1.17 -3.15 -3.30
C TYR A 64 -1.76 -1.86 -2.74
N LEU A 65 -1.98 -1.81 -1.42
CA LEU A 65 -2.78 -0.75 -0.80
C LEU A 65 -1.94 0.17 0.09
N SER A 66 -2.26 1.46 0.04
CA SER A 66 -1.65 2.50 0.87
C SER A 66 -2.73 3.42 1.45
N SER A 67 -2.37 4.13 2.53
CA SER A 67 -3.22 5.13 3.18
C SER A 67 -2.94 6.56 2.71
N ASN A 68 -1.84 6.79 1.98
CA ASN A 68 -1.42 8.13 1.57
C ASN A 68 -0.45 8.10 0.38
N ARG A 69 -0.44 9.21 -0.36
CA ARG A 69 0.32 9.35 -1.62
C ARG A 69 1.83 9.22 -1.47
N THR A 70 2.42 9.72 -0.39
CA THR A 70 3.88 9.62 -0.20
C THR A 70 4.33 8.18 0.08
N CYS A 71 3.53 7.40 0.81
CA CYS A 71 3.80 5.98 1.00
C CYS A 71 3.58 5.18 -0.28
N GLU A 72 2.62 5.55 -1.13
CA GLU A 72 2.47 4.93 -2.47
C GLU A 72 3.76 5.08 -3.27
N VAL A 73 4.24 6.32 -3.45
CA VAL A 73 5.48 6.57 -4.20
C VAL A 73 6.67 5.85 -3.58
N GLY A 74 6.82 5.92 -2.25
CA GLY A 74 7.91 5.24 -1.55
C GLY A 74 7.90 3.72 -1.72
N MET A 75 6.73 3.09 -1.61
CA MET A 75 6.61 1.64 -1.77
C MET A 75 6.75 1.21 -3.23
N ASN A 76 6.24 1.97 -4.20
CA ASN A 76 6.44 1.70 -5.62
C ASN A 76 7.94 1.71 -5.97
N LEU A 77 8.69 2.68 -5.43
CA LEU A 77 10.15 2.73 -5.60
C LEU A 77 10.88 1.57 -4.91
N ALA A 78 10.35 1.10 -3.78
CA ALA A 78 10.96 0.05 -2.97
C ALA A 78 10.75 -1.35 -3.54
N THR A 79 9.54 -1.66 -4.01
CA THR A 79 9.15 -3.02 -4.40
C THR A 79 8.93 -3.17 -5.90
N GLY A 80 8.76 -2.07 -6.64
CA GLY A 80 8.41 -2.09 -8.06
C GLY A 80 6.93 -2.38 -8.35
N GLU A 81 6.09 -2.47 -7.31
CA GLU A 81 4.67 -2.79 -7.41
C GLU A 81 3.81 -1.53 -7.34
N ASP A 82 2.58 -1.55 -7.86
CA ASP A 82 1.70 -0.39 -7.90
C ASP A 82 0.86 -0.23 -6.61
N TYR A 83 1.46 0.35 -5.57
CA TYR A 83 0.73 0.75 -4.37
C TYR A 83 -0.16 1.95 -4.67
N ARG A 84 -1.45 1.80 -4.34
CA ARG A 84 -2.48 2.82 -4.55
C ARG A 84 -3.37 2.98 -3.32
N SER A 85 -4.07 4.11 -3.23
CA SER A 85 -5.02 4.36 -2.15
C SER A 85 -6.09 3.26 -2.11
N VAL A 86 -6.39 2.75 -0.92
CA VAL A 86 -7.49 1.78 -0.67
C VAL A 86 -8.84 2.27 -1.18
N ILE A 87 -9.03 3.59 -1.26
CA ILE A 87 -10.27 4.20 -1.76
C ILE A 87 -10.51 3.84 -3.23
N TYR A 88 -9.46 3.73 -4.05
CA TYR A 88 -9.63 3.36 -5.46
C TYR A 88 -10.12 1.93 -5.62
N LEU A 89 -9.54 0.98 -4.87
CA LEU A 89 -10.01 -0.41 -4.90
C LEU A 89 -11.45 -0.51 -4.37
N MET A 90 -11.78 0.21 -3.30
CA MET A 90 -13.14 0.26 -2.77
C MET A 90 -14.13 0.78 -3.81
N GLU A 91 -13.79 1.87 -4.48
CA GLU A 91 -14.62 2.45 -5.53
C GLU A 91 -14.84 1.45 -6.67
N GLU A 92 -13.76 0.86 -7.21
CA GLU A 92 -13.82 -0.14 -8.28
C GLU A 92 -14.74 -1.33 -7.93
N LEU A 93 -14.61 -1.87 -6.71
CA LEU A 93 -15.38 -3.03 -6.26
C LEU A 93 -16.82 -2.72 -5.89
N THR A 94 -17.14 -1.45 -5.60
CA THR A 94 -18.50 -1.03 -5.22
C THR A 94 -19.27 -0.36 -6.36
N ARG A 95 -18.66 -0.24 -7.55
CA ARG A 95 -19.34 0.26 -8.74
C ARG A 95 -20.61 -0.56 -9.01
N PRO A 96 -21.77 0.08 -9.19
CA PRO A 96 -22.98 -0.61 -9.61
C PRO A 96 -22.73 -1.31 -10.94
N ASP A 97 -23.14 -2.57 -11.04
CA ASP A 97 -23.14 -3.25 -12.33
C ASP A 97 -24.18 -2.56 -13.24
N MET A 98 -23.68 -1.79 -14.20
CA MET A 98 -24.48 -1.08 -15.21
C MET A 98 -25.29 -2.03 -16.11
N SER A 99 -25.03 -3.35 -16.06
CA SER A 99 -25.84 -4.36 -16.74
C SER A 99 -27.18 -4.64 -16.03
N ARG A 100 -27.26 -4.39 -14.71
CA ARG A 100 -28.46 -4.60 -13.89
C ARG A 100 -29.40 -3.39 -13.84
N ALA A 101 -28.98 -2.28 -14.45
CA ALA A 101 -29.72 -1.01 -14.49
C ALA A 101 -30.54 -0.83 -15.79
N ARG A 102 -30.58 -1.83 -16.67
CA ARG A 102 -31.38 -1.84 -17.92
C ARG A 102 -32.53 -2.83 -17.84
#